data_AF-A0A3R8LBM5-F1
#
_entry.id   AF-A0A3R8LBM5-F1
#
_cell.length_a   1.000
_cell.length_b   1.000
_cell.length_c   1.000
_cell.angle_alpha   90.00
_cell.angle_beta   90.00
_cell.angle_gamma   90.00
#
_symmetry.space_group_name_H-M   'P 1'
#
loop_
_entity.id
_entity.type
_entity.pdbx_description
1 polymer ?
#
loop_
_entity_poly.entity_id
_entity_poly.type
_entity_poly.pdbx_seq_one_letter_code
_entity_poly.pdbx_strand_id
1 'polypeptide(L)'
;ITFDLNSTLTIGGKGKDGVDGKDGQLGVAGKDGADGVTIYGNGTIGINGRDGVDGKPGANASVTVIEGTPGINGKDGETLTRVVYTDANGTTHEIATLDDGLKFKGDKGEVIAKKLGETLEIIGRTDVNANVTDKNLRV
;
A
#
# COMPACT_ATOMS: atom_id res chain seq x y z
N ILE A 1 17.44 11.34 -37.08
CA ILE A 1 17.13 9.90 -37.24
C ILE A 1 15.81 9.69 -36.50
N THR A 2 14.84 9.08 -37.15
CA THR A 2 13.54 8.74 -36.54
C THR A 2 13.47 7.23 -36.47
N PHE A 3 13.08 6.69 -35.32
CA PHE A 3 12.85 5.26 -35.15
C PHE A 3 11.34 5.04 -35.14
N ASP A 4 10.84 4.25 -36.09
CA ASP A 4 9.47 3.75 -36.04
C ASP A 4 9.44 2.51 -35.15
N LEU A 5 8.54 2.51 -34.17
CA LEU A 5 8.30 1.34 -33.31
C LEU A 5 7.12 0.53 -33.86
N ASN A 6 7.07 -0.74 -33.48
CA ASN A 6 5.88 -1.56 -33.68
C ASN A 6 4.73 -1.07 -32.78
N SER A 7 3.53 -1.66 -32.94
CA SER A 7 2.38 -1.32 -32.09
C SER A 7 2.56 -1.71 -30.62
N THR A 8 3.55 -2.58 -30.31
CA THR A 8 3.79 -3.11 -28.95
C THR A 8 5.28 -3.28 -28.68
N LEU A 9 5.85 -2.41 -27.85
CA LEU A 9 7.23 -2.56 -27.38
C LEU A 9 7.28 -3.55 -26.21
N THR A 10 8.06 -4.63 -26.34
CA THR A 10 8.40 -5.54 -25.24
C THR A 10 9.87 -5.37 -24.89
N ILE A 11 10.16 -5.16 -23.61
CA ILE A 11 11.51 -5.03 -23.08
C ILE A 11 11.77 -6.24 -22.18
N GLY A 12 12.94 -6.86 -22.33
CA GLY A 12 13.25 -8.16 -21.72
C GLY A 12 13.27 -9.29 -22.75
N GLY A 13 13.66 -10.48 -22.30
CA GLY A 13 13.79 -11.66 -23.15
C GLY A 13 12.88 -12.77 -22.66
N LYS A 14 12.13 -13.40 -23.57
CA LYS A 14 11.41 -14.63 -23.22
C LYS A 14 12.41 -15.74 -22.92
N GLY A 15 12.09 -16.53 -21.91
CA GLY A 15 12.76 -17.80 -21.66
C GLY A 15 12.59 -18.75 -22.84
N LYS A 16 13.50 -19.70 -22.98
CA LYS A 16 13.41 -20.78 -23.97
C LYS A 16 13.88 -22.10 -23.36
N ASP A 17 13.29 -23.20 -23.79
CA ASP A 17 13.73 -24.56 -23.43
C ASP A 17 13.76 -24.82 -21.91
N GLY A 18 12.77 -24.30 -21.18
CA GLY A 18 12.68 -24.45 -19.72
C GLY A 18 13.63 -23.55 -18.92
N VAL A 19 14.36 -22.66 -19.59
CA VAL A 19 15.15 -21.60 -18.95
C VAL A 19 14.31 -20.33 -18.87
N ASP A 20 14.35 -19.68 -17.70
CA ASP A 20 13.66 -18.41 -17.48
C ASP A 20 14.15 -17.30 -18.41
N GLY A 21 13.25 -16.35 -18.67
CA GLY A 21 13.57 -15.14 -19.40
C GLY A 21 14.45 -14.18 -18.62
N LYS A 22 14.71 -13.02 -19.22
CA LYS A 22 15.28 -11.87 -18.52
C LYS A 22 14.23 -10.79 -18.40
N ASP A 23 14.07 -10.25 -17.20
CA ASP A 23 13.19 -9.13 -16.94
C ASP A 23 13.57 -7.91 -17.79
N GLY A 24 12.55 -7.21 -18.26
CA GLY A 24 12.73 -5.89 -18.87
C GLY A 24 12.97 -4.82 -17.82
N GLN A 25 13.56 -3.70 -18.26
CA GLN A 25 13.69 -2.49 -17.47
C GLN A 25 13.43 -1.28 -18.35
N LEU A 26 12.59 -0.36 -17.89
CA LEU A 26 12.38 0.94 -18.52
C LEU A 26 12.60 2.05 -17.50
N GLY A 27 13.56 2.92 -17.76
CA GLY A 27 13.84 4.12 -16.95
C GLY A 27 13.37 5.39 -17.65
N VAL A 28 12.81 6.33 -16.89
CA VAL A 28 12.57 7.70 -17.32
C VAL A 28 13.51 8.60 -16.52
N ALA A 29 14.44 9.25 -17.22
CA ALA A 29 15.41 10.14 -16.58
C ALA A 29 14.74 11.36 -15.93
N GLY A 30 15.20 11.69 -14.73
CA GLY A 30 15.02 12.95 -14.06
C GLY A 30 15.88 14.07 -14.67
N LYS A 31 15.73 15.28 -14.12
CA LYS A 31 16.40 16.49 -14.62
C LYS A 31 17.92 16.45 -14.43
N ASP A 32 18.39 15.73 -13.43
CA ASP A 32 19.79 15.47 -13.08
C ASP A 32 20.43 14.37 -13.95
N GLY A 33 19.61 13.65 -14.72
CA GLY A 33 20.06 12.55 -15.58
C GLY A 33 20.07 11.18 -14.90
N ALA A 34 19.78 11.08 -13.60
CA ALA A 34 19.45 9.81 -12.96
C ALA A 34 18.02 9.38 -13.30
N ASP A 35 17.66 8.10 -13.15
CA ASP A 35 16.27 7.68 -13.37
C ASP A 35 15.36 8.29 -12.30
N GLY A 36 14.29 8.99 -12.72
CA GLY A 36 13.23 9.45 -11.82
C GLY A 36 12.19 8.36 -11.54
N VAL A 37 11.89 7.53 -12.53
CA VAL A 37 11.01 6.36 -12.41
C VAL A 37 11.60 5.19 -13.18
N THR A 38 11.59 4.01 -12.59
CA THR A 38 12.03 2.76 -13.24
C THR A 38 10.95 1.70 -13.12
N ILE A 39 10.56 1.08 -14.23
CA ILE A 39 9.63 -0.06 -14.27
C ILE A 39 10.44 -1.33 -14.51
N TYR A 40 10.30 -2.31 -13.61
CA TYR A 40 11.00 -3.59 -13.68
C TYR A 40 10.05 -4.72 -14.06
N GLY A 41 10.53 -5.67 -14.86
CA GLY A 41 9.76 -6.84 -15.31
C GLY A 41 9.28 -7.75 -14.18
N ASN A 42 9.89 -7.66 -13.00
CA ASN A 42 9.48 -8.38 -11.79
C ASN A 42 8.23 -7.79 -11.09
N GLY A 43 7.57 -6.79 -11.68
CA GLY A 43 6.35 -6.17 -11.13
C GLY A 43 6.60 -5.01 -10.16
N THR A 44 7.85 -4.56 -10.02
CA THR A 44 8.23 -3.43 -9.16
C THR A 44 8.33 -2.14 -9.95
N ILE A 45 7.91 -1.02 -9.36
CA ILE A 45 8.16 0.34 -9.84
C ILE A 45 9.06 1.05 -8.84
N GLY A 46 10.28 1.42 -9.25
CA GLY A 46 11.14 2.33 -8.50
C GLY A 46 10.73 3.78 -8.76
N ILE A 47 10.59 4.57 -7.69
CA ILE A 47 10.22 5.98 -7.74
C ILE A 47 11.27 6.76 -6.95
N ASN A 48 12.00 7.62 -7.64
CA ASN A 48 12.91 8.56 -7.03
C ASN A 48 12.23 9.93 -6.96
N GLY A 49 12.09 10.44 -5.75
CA GLY A 49 11.63 11.80 -5.51
C GLY A 49 12.58 12.78 -6.19
N ARG A 50 12.03 13.89 -6.68
CA ARG A 50 12.82 14.99 -7.24
C ARG A 50 13.90 15.39 -6.23
N ASP A 51 15.12 15.61 -6.72
CA ASP A 51 16.21 16.12 -5.89
C ASP A 51 15.74 17.27 -5.03
N GLY A 52 16.11 17.23 -3.76
CA GLY A 52 15.85 18.33 -2.85
C GLY A 52 16.50 19.63 -3.35
N VAL A 53 16.04 20.75 -2.80
CA VAL A 53 16.83 22.00 -2.85
C VAL A 53 18.23 21.63 -2.33
N ASP A 54 19.29 21.96 -3.08
CA ASP A 54 20.72 21.67 -2.79
C ASP A 54 21.33 20.35 -3.32
N GLY A 55 20.66 19.63 -4.22
CA GLY A 55 21.29 18.48 -4.93
C GLY A 55 21.49 17.24 -4.05
N LYS A 56 20.78 17.15 -2.92
CA LYS A 56 20.63 15.91 -2.16
C LYS A 56 19.59 15.01 -2.84
N PRO A 57 19.82 13.68 -2.89
CA PRO A 57 18.82 12.75 -3.40
C PRO A 57 17.48 12.98 -2.70
N GLY A 58 16.41 13.09 -3.50
CA GLY A 58 15.05 13.12 -2.97
C GLY A 58 14.69 11.80 -2.27
N ALA A 59 13.55 11.76 -1.57
CA ALA A 59 13.05 10.52 -1.00
C ALA A 59 12.82 9.48 -2.10
N ASN A 60 13.29 8.25 -1.93
CA ASN A 60 13.08 7.16 -2.88
C ASN A 60 12.29 6.02 -2.24
N ALA A 61 11.51 5.32 -3.06
CA ALA A 61 10.79 4.13 -2.68
C ALA A 61 10.61 3.20 -3.89
N SER A 62 10.32 1.93 -3.64
CA SER A 62 9.78 1.03 -4.65
C SER A 62 8.34 0.68 -4.31
N VAL A 63 7.50 0.47 -5.31
CA VAL A 63 6.10 0.04 -5.17
C VAL A 63 5.95 -1.32 -5.85
N THR A 64 5.27 -2.25 -5.19
CA THR A 64 4.93 -3.57 -5.75
C THR A 64 3.57 -4.03 -5.22
N VAL A 65 3.13 -5.21 -5.67
CA VAL A 65 1.91 -5.86 -5.20
C VAL A 65 2.25 -7.21 -4.58
N ILE A 66 1.66 -7.51 -3.43
CA ILE A 66 1.82 -8.79 -2.73
C ILE A 66 0.47 -9.37 -2.32
N GLU A 67 0.43 -10.65 -1.97
CA GLU A 67 -0.59 -11.17 -1.07
C GLU A 67 -0.23 -10.76 0.35
N GLY A 68 -0.94 -9.80 0.91
CA GLY A 68 -0.67 -9.25 2.23
C GLY A 68 -1.79 -9.53 3.22
N THR A 69 -1.77 -8.78 4.32
CA THR A 69 -2.75 -8.97 5.41
C THR A 69 -4.18 -8.79 4.89
N PRO A 70 -5.17 -9.56 5.35
CA PRO A 70 -6.54 -9.34 4.94
C PRO A 70 -7.08 -8.03 5.54
N GLY A 71 -8.22 -7.55 5.04
CA GLY A 71 -8.90 -6.38 5.60
C GLY A 71 -9.38 -6.60 7.04
N ILE A 72 -10.03 -5.60 7.64
CA ILE A 72 -10.39 -5.62 9.08
C ILE A 72 -11.30 -6.80 9.49
N ASN A 73 -12.10 -7.31 8.55
CA ASN A 73 -13.01 -8.44 8.72
C ASN A 73 -12.42 -9.79 8.27
N GLY A 74 -11.16 -9.80 7.86
CA GLY A 74 -10.44 -11.00 7.44
C GLY A 74 -10.35 -12.03 8.54
N LYS A 75 -10.45 -13.30 8.15
CA LYS A 75 -10.22 -14.46 9.02
C LYS A 75 -8.78 -14.95 8.91
N ASP A 76 -8.40 -15.81 9.85
CA ASP A 76 -7.10 -16.46 9.81
C ASP A 76 -6.95 -17.29 8.52
N GLY A 77 -5.82 -17.11 7.83
CA GLY A 77 -5.55 -17.71 6.52
C GLY A 77 -6.13 -16.97 5.30
N GLU A 78 -6.91 -15.90 5.47
CA GLU A 78 -7.34 -15.05 4.35
C GLU A 78 -6.26 -14.01 3.99
N THR A 79 -6.17 -13.66 2.71
CA THR A 79 -5.24 -12.63 2.20
C THR A 79 -6.00 -11.60 1.36
N LEU A 80 -5.39 -10.42 1.21
CA LEU A 80 -5.84 -9.38 0.29
C LEU A 80 -4.68 -9.00 -0.62
N THR A 81 -4.96 -8.71 -1.90
CA THR A 81 -3.96 -8.10 -2.78
C THR A 81 -3.62 -6.70 -2.26
N ARG A 82 -2.38 -6.51 -1.79
CA ARG A 82 -1.89 -5.25 -1.21
C ARG A 82 -0.95 -4.55 -2.18
N VAL A 83 -1.17 -3.26 -2.38
CA VAL A 83 -0.10 -2.39 -2.86
C VAL A 83 0.81 -2.08 -1.68
N VAL A 84 2.10 -2.31 -1.84
CA VAL A 84 3.10 -2.04 -0.80
C VAL A 84 4.18 -1.13 -1.36
N TYR A 85 4.80 -0.36 -0.48
CA TYR A 85 6.01 0.36 -0.84
C TYR A 85 7.16 0.03 0.11
N THR A 86 8.37 -0.11 -0.43
CA THR A 86 9.59 -0.22 0.36
C THR A 86 10.30 1.13 0.34
N ASP A 87 10.52 1.71 1.52
CA ASP A 87 11.18 3.00 1.65
C ASP A 87 12.70 2.93 1.45
N ALA A 88 13.37 4.08 1.49
CA ALA A 88 14.82 4.19 1.34
C ALA A 88 15.62 3.41 2.39
N ASN A 89 15.02 3.07 3.54
CA ASN A 89 15.65 2.27 4.58
C ASN A 89 15.43 0.75 4.37
N GLY A 90 14.73 0.36 3.30
CA GLY A 90 14.36 -1.03 3.05
C GLY A 90 13.16 -1.51 3.87
N THR A 91 12.42 -0.61 4.53
CA THR A 91 11.22 -0.99 5.30
C THR A 91 10.00 -1.03 4.38
N THR A 92 9.31 -2.16 4.38
CA THR A 92 8.08 -2.34 3.59
C THR A 92 6.85 -1.94 4.39
N HIS A 93 5.97 -1.17 3.75
CA HIS A 93 4.71 -0.70 4.30
C HIS A 93 3.55 -1.12 3.38
N GLU A 94 2.47 -1.64 3.96
CA GLU A 94 1.23 -1.91 3.23
C GLU A 94 0.39 -0.63 3.13
N ILE A 95 -0.09 -0.29 1.94
CA ILE A 95 -1.01 0.83 1.75
C ILE A 95 -2.42 0.38 2.17
N ALA A 96 -3.07 1.18 3.01
CA ALA A 96 -4.43 0.91 3.46
C ALA A 96 -5.45 1.05 2.32
N THR A 97 -6.49 0.22 2.39
CA THR A 97 -7.65 0.18 1.49
C THR A 97 -8.94 0.48 2.26
N LEU A 98 -10.06 0.68 1.57
CA LEU A 98 -11.36 0.81 2.23
C LEU A 98 -11.85 -0.49 2.88
N ASP A 99 -11.18 -1.63 2.66
CA ASP A 99 -11.46 -2.88 3.37
C ASP A 99 -10.76 -2.95 4.74
N ASP A 100 -9.80 -2.06 4.98
CA ASP A 100 -9.17 -1.88 6.29
C ASP A 100 -10.02 -1.00 7.20
N GLY A 101 -9.59 -0.86 8.45
CA GLY A 101 -10.29 -0.04 9.42
C GLY A 101 -9.82 -0.30 10.84
N LEU A 102 -10.72 -0.08 11.81
CA LEU A 102 -10.44 -0.21 13.22
C LEU A 102 -11.42 -1.18 13.88
N LYS A 103 -10.94 -1.95 14.86
CA LYS A 103 -11.74 -2.77 15.76
C LYS A 103 -11.94 -2.03 17.07
N PHE A 104 -13.19 -1.89 17.50
CA PHE A 104 -13.60 -1.26 18.73
C PHE A 104 -14.17 -2.32 19.67
N LYS A 105 -13.81 -2.24 20.95
CA LYS A 105 -14.33 -3.14 21.98
C LYS A 105 -14.73 -2.30 23.18
N GLY A 106 -16.03 -2.30 23.48
CA GLY A 106 -16.56 -1.69 24.70
C GLY A 106 -16.66 -2.70 25.84
N ASP A 107 -17.24 -2.27 26.95
CA ASP A 107 -17.38 -3.07 28.18
C ASP A 107 -18.16 -4.37 28.03
N LYS A 108 -19.05 -4.46 27.02
CA LYS A 108 -19.77 -5.70 26.70
C LYS A 108 -18.89 -6.77 26.04
N GLY A 109 -17.65 -6.43 25.70
CA GLY A 109 -16.67 -7.36 25.16
C GLY A 109 -16.86 -7.75 23.70
N GLU A 110 -17.99 -7.39 23.07
CA GLU A 110 -18.19 -7.54 21.64
C GLU A 110 -17.26 -6.61 20.86
N VAL A 111 -16.62 -7.16 19.83
CA VAL A 111 -15.74 -6.41 18.94
C VAL A 111 -16.55 -5.96 17.72
N ILE A 112 -16.59 -4.65 17.51
CA ILE A 112 -17.19 -4.03 16.33
C ILE A 112 -16.06 -3.60 15.41
N ALA A 113 -16.03 -4.11 14.19
CA ALA A 113 -15.13 -3.64 13.15
C ALA A 113 -15.80 -2.53 12.33
N LYS A 114 -15.09 -1.43 12.11
CA LYS A 114 -15.51 -0.34 11.23
C LYS A 114 -14.48 -0.13 10.15
N LYS A 115 -14.93 -0.19 8.89
CA LYS A 115 -14.07 0.05 7.74
C LYS A 115 -13.71 1.53 7.61
N LEU A 116 -12.58 1.82 6.97
CA LEU A 116 -12.20 3.20 6.62
C LEU A 116 -13.30 3.83 5.77
N GLY A 117 -13.70 5.05 6.13
CA GLY A 117 -14.81 5.76 5.49
C GLY A 117 -16.20 5.51 6.12
N GLU A 118 -16.33 4.55 7.03
CA GLU A 118 -17.58 4.37 7.79
C GLU A 118 -17.67 5.31 8.99
N THR A 119 -18.90 5.69 9.37
CA THR A 119 -19.17 6.37 10.64
C THR A 119 -19.36 5.35 11.76
N LEU A 120 -18.66 5.54 12.88
CA LEU A 120 -18.92 4.86 14.15
C LEU A 120 -19.76 5.77 15.04
N GLU A 121 -21.01 5.37 15.32
CA GLU A 121 -21.83 6.05 16.31
C GLU A 121 -21.51 5.51 17.70
N ILE A 122 -21.20 6.42 18.63
CA ILE A 122 -20.91 6.10 20.02
C ILE A 122 -21.93 6.84 20.89
N ILE A 123 -22.86 6.10 21.48
CA ILE A 123 -23.95 6.67 22.28
C ILE A 123 -23.67 6.45 23.78
N GLY A 124 -23.33 7.52 24.48
CA GLY A 124 -23.30 7.56 25.94
C GLY A 124 -24.70 7.80 26.50
N ARG A 125 -25.47 6.74 26.76
CA ARG A 125 -26.76 6.84 27.46
C ARG A 125 -26.78 5.88 28.63
N THR A 126 -27.44 6.31 29.70
CA THR A 126 -27.89 5.43 30.77
C THR A 126 -29.37 5.12 30.53
N ASP A 127 -29.85 3.98 31.02
CA ASP A 127 -31.30 3.79 31.15
C ASP A 127 -31.88 4.91 32.01
N VAL A 128 -33.12 5.31 31.74
CA VAL A 128 -33.76 6.48 32.37
C VAL A 128 -33.71 6.44 33.91
N ASN A 129 -33.66 5.23 34.48
CA ASN A 129 -33.65 5.01 35.92
C ASN A 129 -32.32 4.44 36.45
N ALA A 130 -31.27 4.36 35.62
CA ALA A 130 -29.99 3.80 36.02
C ALA A 130 -28.98 4.90 36.36
N ASN A 131 -28.22 4.69 37.44
CA ASN A 131 -27.12 5.55 37.79
C ASN A 131 -25.99 5.41 36.77
N VAL A 132 -25.41 6.54 36.38
CA VAL A 132 -24.14 6.52 35.65
C VAL A 132 -23.03 5.98 36.55
N THR A 133 -22.26 5.05 36.01
CA THR A 133 -21.07 4.46 36.62
C THR A 133 -19.80 5.01 35.97
N ASP A 134 -18.64 4.60 36.47
CA ASP A 134 -17.34 4.86 35.83
C ASP A 134 -17.19 4.18 34.46
N LYS A 135 -17.99 3.13 34.22
CA LYS A 135 -18.08 2.38 32.96
C LYS A 135 -18.88 3.08 31.85
N ASN A 136 -19.64 4.11 32.18
CA ASN A 136 -20.40 4.85 31.17
C ASN A 136 -19.52 5.86 30.45
N LEU A 137 -19.71 5.98 29.13
CA LEU A 137 -19.14 7.08 28.36
C LEU A 137 -19.74 8.40 28.85
N ARG A 138 -18.85 9.29 29.31
CA ARG A 138 -19.19 10.65 29.72
C ARG A 138 -18.80 11.56 28.56
N VAL A 139 -19.79 12.26 28.01
CA VAL A 139 -19.63 13.23 26.92
C VAL A 139 -19.93 14.62 27.46
#